data_AF-A0A9E6EYM3-F1
#
_entry.id   AF-A0A9E6EYM3-F1
#
_cell.length_a   1.000
_cell.length_b   1.000
_cell.length_c   1.000
_cell.angle_alpha   90.00
_cell.angle_beta   90.00
_cell.angle_gamma   90.00
#
_symmetry.space_group_name_H-M   'P 1'
#
loop_
_entity.id
_entity.type
_entity.pdbx_description
1 polymer ?
#
loop_
_entity_poly.entity_id
_entity_poly.type
_entity_poly.pdbx_seq_one_letter_code
_entity_poly.pdbx_strand_id
1 'polypeptide(L)'
;MENTSLKSFKRFFDHKGSVAPIAEKANRNFVFKKKNIVNLQQRLHYFAVGHVFKNIDTENIFNVCLDEELKGKRPTKFLALQLSNFTFYNNLEAILENIRNINSHFIHDFDLLKLDNIKSKIDNSIIDFLKQSFELSVLQTYLNENEITYEDFRKSENMEKEIVHFLLEKFYPLNDKRKDLNEEDLKRLSEYKELRNDFKQKSVEDAIESILFINVNETIEWKLFEIYKVFDITSGKYLSFEACLFLLTMFLYKGEANQLISKIKGFKRSDDNKYRSKRNLFSFFSKKFSRQDIDSGENHLVKFRDLVQYLNHYPSIWNKDLELESGNIIMTEKLKEKIIKMEINRCFPDLISDNDFTQFAIHYLFNNKEILEKDNKSLYIDIIDKNDEIRKIYYLIKNDKINL
;
A
#
# COMPACT_ATOMS: atom_id res chain seq x y z
N MET A 1 -41.83 -3.70 8.79
CA MET A 1 -40.46 -3.20 8.98
C MET A 1 -39.53 -4.39 8.90
N GLU A 2 -38.75 -4.56 7.83
CA GLU A 2 -37.65 -5.54 7.87
C GLU A 2 -36.69 -5.10 8.97
N ASN A 3 -36.38 -6.01 9.90
CA ASN A 3 -35.52 -5.75 11.04
C ASN A 3 -34.15 -5.24 10.52
N THR A 4 -33.75 -4.02 10.91
CA THR A 4 -32.50 -3.38 10.44
C THR A 4 -31.27 -4.25 10.72
N SER A 5 -31.32 -5.02 11.80
CA SER A 5 -30.34 -6.03 12.17
C SER A 5 -30.27 -7.20 11.18
N LEU A 6 -31.40 -7.72 10.68
CA LEU A 6 -31.45 -8.78 9.67
C LEU A 6 -30.76 -8.33 8.36
N LYS A 7 -31.01 -7.09 7.92
CA LYS A 7 -30.33 -6.50 6.75
C LYS A 7 -28.81 -6.44 6.95
N SER A 8 -28.36 -6.11 8.17
CA SER A 8 -26.94 -6.08 8.50
C SER A 8 -26.29 -7.47 8.45
N PHE A 9 -26.97 -8.52 8.94
CA PHE A 9 -26.46 -9.90 8.84
C PHE A 9 -26.42 -10.43 7.40
N LYS A 10 -27.39 -10.05 6.56
CA LYS A 10 -27.42 -10.43 5.14
C LYS A 10 -26.14 -10.05 4.38
N ARG A 11 -25.46 -8.98 4.79
CA ARG A 11 -24.19 -8.54 4.18
C ARG A 11 -23.05 -9.55 4.35
N PHE A 12 -23.04 -10.33 5.44
CA PHE A 12 -22.06 -11.42 5.59
C PHE A 12 -22.25 -12.47 4.50
N PHE A 13 -23.50 -12.83 4.19
CA PHE A 13 -23.84 -13.79 3.14
C PHE A 13 -23.53 -13.25 1.75
N ASP A 14 -23.94 -12.02 1.45
CA ASP A 14 -23.77 -11.38 0.14
C ASP A 14 -22.30 -11.17 -0.25
N HIS A 15 -21.38 -11.19 0.72
CA HIS A 15 -19.95 -10.92 0.51
C HIS A 15 -19.02 -12.07 0.90
N LYS A 16 -19.58 -13.20 1.33
CA LYS A 16 -18.86 -14.36 1.84
C LYS A 16 -17.69 -14.81 0.94
N GLY A 17 -17.97 -15.02 -0.35
CA GLY A 17 -16.95 -15.45 -1.31
C GLY A 17 -15.83 -14.43 -1.53
N SER A 18 -16.12 -13.13 -1.40
CA SER A 18 -15.11 -12.08 -1.54
C SER A 18 -14.29 -11.87 -0.26
N VAL A 19 -14.87 -12.13 0.92
CA VAL A 19 -14.21 -11.95 2.22
C VAL A 19 -13.44 -13.19 2.67
N ALA A 20 -13.86 -14.40 2.28
CA ALA A 20 -13.14 -15.64 2.59
C ALA A 20 -11.62 -15.57 2.35
N PRO A 21 -11.11 -15.15 1.17
CA PRO A 21 -9.67 -15.03 0.94
C PRO A 21 -8.99 -13.96 1.82
N ILE A 22 -9.71 -12.89 2.17
CA ILE A 22 -9.22 -11.84 3.08
C ILE A 22 -9.03 -12.43 4.47
N ALA A 23 -10.05 -13.14 4.96
CA ALA A 23 -10.04 -13.73 6.30
C ALA A 23 -8.96 -14.81 6.45
N GLU A 24 -8.83 -15.68 5.46
CA GLU A 24 -7.78 -16.70 5.42
C GLU A 24 -6.38 -16.07 5.42
N LYS A 25 -6.16 -15.03 4.61
CA LYS A 25 -4.86 -14.37 4.51
C LYS A 25 -4.50 -13.60 5.78
N ALA A 26 -5.46 -12.88 6.35
CA ALA A 26 -5.30 -12.15 7.62
C ALA A 26 -4.93 -13.11 8.76
N ASN A 27 -5.63 -14.25 8.86
CA ASN A 27 -5.32 -15.27 9.86
C ASN A 27 -3.90 -15.85 9.67
N ARG A 28 -3.53 -16.23 8.44
CA ARG A 28 -2.15 -16.71 8.16
C ARG A 28 -1.07 -15.69 8.52
N ASN A 29 -1.27 -14.42 8.18
CA ASN A 29 -0.34 -13.35 8.53
C ASN A 29 -0.23 -13.19 10.05
N PHE A 30 -1.36 -13.24 10.76
CA PHE A 30 -1.38 -13.20 12.23
C PHE A 30 -0.58 -14.37 12.83
N VAL A 31 -0.87 -15.61 12.44
CA VAL A 31 -0.18 -16.82 12.92
C VAL A 31 1.31 -16.75 12.62
N PHE A 32 1.69 -16.30 11.43
CA PHE A 32 3.10 -16.13 11.07
C PHE A 32 3.80 -15.12 11.99
N LYS A 33 3.17 -13.98 12.29
CA LYS A 33 3.74 -12.99 13.21
C LYS A 33 3.77 -13.47 14.66
N LYS A 34 2.84 -14.36 15.05
CA LYS A 34 2.76 -14.98 16.38
C LYS A 34 3.90 -15.96 16.68
N LYS A 35 4.52 -16.57 15.66
CA LYS A 35 5.62 -17.55 15.84
C LYS A 35 6.83 -17.03 16.62
N ASN A 36 7.05 -15.72 16.68
CA ASN A 36 8.15 -15.14 17.46
C ASN A 36 7.68 -14.76 18.87
N ILE A 37 8.12 -15.53 19.87
CA ILE A 37 7.63 -15.46 21.24
C ILE A 37 8.22 -14.27 22.02
N VAL A 38 9.46 -13.88 21.73
CA VAL A 38 10.26 -12.97 22.58
C VAL A 38 9.66 -11.56 22.68
N ASN A 39 9.03 -11.06 21.62
CA ASN A 39 8.41 -9.73 21.57
C ASN A 39 7.04 -9.76 20.87
N LEU A 40 6.26 -10.80 21.15
CA LEU A 40 4.99 -11.10 20.50
C LEU A 40 4.03 -9.90 20.49
N GLN A 41 3.75 -9.30 21.65
CA GLN A 41 2.84 -8.17 21.79
C GLN A 41 3.28 -6.97 20.93
N GLN A 42 4.56 -6.60 21.00
CA GLN A 42 5.12 -5.50 20.22
C GLN A 42 5.02 -5.74 18.72
N ARG A 43 5.30 -6.97 18.26
CA ARG A 43 5.23 -7.32 16.84
C ARG A 43 3.80 -7.29 16.33
N LEU A 44 2.86 -7.86 17.06
CA LEU A 44 1.44 -7.87 16.68
C LEU A 44 0.87 -6.45 16.71
N HIS A 45 1.16 -5.66 17.75
CA HIS A 45 0.77 -4.27 17.83
C HIS A 45 1.33 -3.44 16.67
N TYR A 46 2.63 -3.58 16.39
CA TYR A 46 3.28 -2.90 15.28
C TYR A 46 2.67 -3.28 13.93
N PHE A 47 2.38 -4.57 13.74
CA PHE A 47 1.75 -5.07 12.53
C PHE A 47 0.34 -4.52 12.36
N ALA A 48 -0.47 -4.57 13.41
CA ALA A 48 -1.87 -4.14 13.39
C ALA A 48 -2.02 -2.61 13.25
N VAL A 49 -1.30 -1.80 14.04
CA VAL A 49 -1.48 -0.33 14.06
C VAL A 49 -0.18 0.46 14.19
N GLY A 50 0.81 -0.03 14.95
CA GLY A 50 1.96 0.78 15.37
C GLY A 50 2.86 1.26 14.22
N HIS A 51 2.86 0.58 13.07
CA HIS A 51 3.60 1.05 11.90
C HIS A 51 3.06 2.34 11.29
N VAL A 52 1.77 2.63 11.48
CA VAL A 52 1.12 3.84 10.95
C VAL A 52 1.54 5.08 11.72
N PHE A 53 1.80 4.94 13.02
CA PHE A 53 2.14 6.06 13.91
C PHE A 53 3.42 6.79 13.50
N LYS A 54 4.28 6.16 12.70
CA LYS A 54 5.50 6.81 12.14
C LYS A 54 5.20 7.83 11.04
N ASN A 55 4.00 7.80 10.45
CA ASN A 55 3.64 8.60 9.28
C ASN A 55 2.51 9.60 9.56
N ILE A 56 2.10 9.75 10.81
CA ILE A 56 1.06 10.70 11.22
C ILE A 56 1.59 11.57 12.35
N ASP A 57 1.01 12.76 12.50
CA ASP A 57 1.34 13.68 13.58
C ASP A 57 0.73 13.23 14.91
N THR A 58 1.34 12.20 15.51
CA THR A 58 0.84 11.62 16.77
C THR A 58 0.84 12.61 17.91
N GLU A 59 1.75 13.59 17.95
CA GLU A 59 1.84 14.55 19.04
C GLU A 59 0.55 15.38 19.13
N ASN A 60 0.10 15.93 18.01
CA ASN A 60 -1.13 16.70 17.94
C ASN A 60 -2.39 15.81 17.98
N ILE A 61 -2.45 14.75 17.18
CA ILE A 61 -3.65 13.91 17.05
C ILE A 61 -3.98 13.20 18.37
N PHE A 62 -2.97 12.66 19.05
CA PHE A 62 -3.16 11.94 20.30
C PHE A 62 -3.18 12.89 21.50
N ASN A 63 -3.03 14.20 21.25
CA ASN A 63 -3.01 15.28 22.22
C ASN A 63 -2.03 14.93 23.36
N VAL A 64 -0.75 14.80 22.99
CA VAL A 64 0.31 14.37 23.89
C VAL A 64 0.66 15.52 24.82
N CYS A 65 0.45 15.33 26.12
CA CYS A 65 0.71 16.34 27.15
C CYS A 65 1.81 15.86 28.11
N LEU A 66 2.46 16.80 28.79
CA LEU A 66 3.39 16.50 29.89
C LEU A 66 2.58 16.03 31.09
N ASP A 67 2.89 14.82 31.55
CA ASP A 67 2.40 14.25 32.81
C ASP A 67 3.43 14.62 33.89
N GLU A 68 3.06 15.55 34.78
CA GLU A 68 3.93 16.06 35.84
C GLU A 68 4.24 15.01 36.91
N GLU A 69 3.31 14.08 37.18
CA GLU A 69 3.48 13.03 38.19
C GLU A 69 4.49 11.99 37.73
N LEU A 70 4.45 11.62 36.44
CA LEU A 70 5.29 10.57 35.86
C LEU A 70 6.48 11.12 35.05
N LYS A 71 6.67 12.45 35.05
CA LYS A 71 7.76 13.18 34.40
C LYS A 71 7.99 12.75 32.94
N GLY A 72 6.91 12.65 32.17
CA GLY A 72 6.98 12.19 30.78
C GLY A 72 5.83 12.68 29.91
N LYS A 73 6.04 12.72 28.60
CA LYS A 73 4.98 13.02 27.62
C LYS A 73 4.08 11.79 27.45
N ARG A 74 2.75 11.96 27.56
CA ARG A 74 1.76 10.90 27.37
C ARG A 74 0.57 11.34 26.51
N PRO A 75 0.03 10.45 25.67
CA PRO A 75 -1.18 10.72 24.92
C PRO A 75 -2.39 10.82 25.85
N THR A 76 -3.32 11.71 25.53
CA THR A 76 -4.62 11.83 26.24
C THR A 76 -5.79 11.34 25.38
N LYS A 77 -5.59 11.19 24.06
CA LYS A 77 -6.51 10.55 23.12
C LYS A 77 -5.94 9.25 22.56
N PHE A 78 -6.81 8.41 22.00
CA PHE A 78 -6.45 7.12 21.39
C PHE A 78 -5.65 6.20 22.33
N LEU A 79 -6.04 6.18 23.62
CA LEU A 79 -5.37 5.41 24.66
C LEU A 79 -5.36 3.91 24.38
N ALA A 80 -6.45 3.34 23.88
CA ALA A 80 -6.55 1.91 23.57
C ALA A 80 -5.58 1.49 22.46
N LEU A 81 -5.11 2.43 21.63
CA LEU A 81 -4.15 2.16 20.56
C LEU A 81 -2.70 2.11 21.05
N GLN A 82 -2.42 2.45 22.30
CA GLN A 82 -1.08 2.37 22.88
C GLN A 82 -0.66 0.92 23.08
N LEU A 83 0.64 0.65 22.91
CA LEU A 83 1.21 -0.68 23.09
C LEU A 83 0.86 -1.28 24.46
N SER A 84 0.91 -0.46 25.52
CA SER A 84 0.59 -0.87 26.89
C SER A 84 -0.84 -1.40 27.05
N ASN A 85 -1.77 -0.90 26.23
CA ASN A 85 -3.19 -1.23 26.30
C ASN A 85 -3.58 -2.33 25.30
N PHE A 86 -2.62 -2.80 24.49
CA PHE A 86 -2.79 -3.91 23.56
C PHE A 86 -2.60 -5.25 24.27
N THR A 87 -3.38 -5.52 25.33
CA THR A 87 -3.25 -6.70 26.21
C THR A 87 -4.04 -7.92 25.70
N PHE A 88 -5.04 -7.70 24.85
CA PHE A 88 -5.94 -8.72 24.29
C PHE A 88 -5.33 -9.52 23.11
N TYR A 89 -4.05 -9.32 22.80
CA TYR A 89 -3.41 -9.88 21.60
C TYR A 89 -3.46 -11.41 21.51
N ASN A 90 -3.49 -12.11 22.63
CA ASN A 90 -3.60 -13.58 22.66
C ASN A 90 -4.95 -14.08 22.15
N ASN A 91 -6.01 -13.29 22.33
CA ASN A 91 -7.37 -13.68 21.98
C ASN A 91 -7.80 -13.22 20.59
N LEU A 92 -7.00 -12.36 19.94
CA LEU A 92 -7.26 -11.94 18.55
C LEU A 92 -7.29 -13.13 17.58
N GLU A 93 -6.49 -14.16 17.83
CA GLU A 93 -6.50 -15.37 17.00
C GLU A 93 -7.88 -16.01 16.94
N ALA A 94 -8.51 -16.21 18.10
CA ALA A 94 -9.83 -16.82 18.18
C ALA A 94 -10.88 -15.99 17.43
N ILE A 95 -10.82 -14.65 17.50
CA ILE A 95 -11.72 -13.78 16.73
C ILE A 95 -11.47 -13.90 15.24
N LEU A 96 -10.21 -13.84 14.81
CA LEU A 96 -9.86 -13.96 13.39
C LEU A 96 -10.26 -15.33 12.83
N GLU A 97 -10.09 -16.39 13.61
CA GLU A 97 -10.57 -17.74 13.30
C GLU A 97 -12.09 -17.81 13.18
N ASN A 98 -12.83 -17.22 14.12
CA ASN A 98 -14.30 -17.18 14.07
C ASN A 98 -14.79 -16.42 12.83
N ILE A 99 -14.20 -15.25 12.54
CA ILE A 99 -14.53 -14.48 11.33
C ILE A 99 -14.20 -15.31 10.08
N ARG A 100 -13.03 -15.97 10.03
CA ARG A 100 -12.64 -16.85 8.93
C ARG A 100 -13.62 -18.00 8.74
N ASN A 101 -14.04 -18.65 9.82
CA ASN A 101 -14.97 -19.78 9.79
C ASN A 101 -16.34 -19.35 9.24
N ILE A 102 -16.88 -18.22 9.73
CA ILE A 102 -18.14 -17.64 9.24
C ILE A 102 -18.05 -17.34 7.74
N ASN A 103 -16.91 -16.87 7.24
CA ASN A 103 -16.76 -16.57 5.83
C ASN A 103 -16.41 -17.79 4.96
N SER A 104 -15.92 -18.89 5.54
CA SER A 104 -15.41 -20.06 4.80
C SER A 104 -16.34 -21.28 4.82
N HIS A 105 -17.29 -21.36 5.75
CA HIS A 105 -18.17 -22.53 5.93
C HIS A 105 -19.64 -22.18 5.70
N PHE A 106 -20.43 -23.12 5.18
CA PHE A 106 -21.84 -22.90 4.81
C PHE A 106 -22.75 -22.60 6.00
N ILE A 107 -22.57 -23.32 7.12
CA ILE A 107 -23.32 -23.12 8.37
C ILE A 107 -22.60 -22.05 9.19
N HIS A 108 -23.37 -21.07 9.67
CA HIS A 108 -22.86 -19.94 10.45
C HIS A 108 -23.29 -20.07 11.91
N ASP A 109 -22.38 -19.75 12.80
CA ASP A 109 -22.69 -19.43 14.19
C ASP A 109 -22.29 -17.97 14.44
N PHE A 110 -23.27 -17.07 14.35
CA PHE A 110 -23.04 -15.65 14.60
C PHE A 110 -22.84 -15.33 16.08
N ASP A 111 -23.23 -16.23 17.00
CA ASP A 111 -23.02 -16.03 18.44
C ASP A 111 -21.52 -15.94 18.75
N LEU A 112 -20.65 -16.54 17.93
CA LEU A 112 -19.19 -16.39 18.05
C LEU A 112 -18.69 -14.95 17.81
N LEU A 113 -19.48 -14.09 17.17
CA LEU A 113 -19.20 -12.66 16.98
C LEU A 113 -19.94 -11.76 17.98
N LYS A 114 -20.71 -12.35 18.90
CA LYS A 114 -21.43 -11.63 19.94
C LYS A 114 -20.44 -11.02 20.93
N LEU A 115 -20.61 -9.75 21.25
CA LEU A 115 -19.74 -9.01 22.14
C LEU A 115 -19.69 -9.62 23.54
N ASP A 116 -20.74 -10.26 24.04
CA ASP A 116 -20.70 -10.92 25.35
C ASP A 116 -19.79 -12.16 25.35
N ASN A 117 -19.79 -12.90 24.24
CA ASN A 117 -18.88 -14.04 24.03
C ASN A 117 -17.44 -13.58 23.80
N ILE A 118 -17.26 -12.40 23.21
CA ILE A 118 -15.96 -11.75 23.10
C ILE A 118 -15.51 -11.21 24.45
N LYS A 119 -16.37 -10.54 25.22
CA LYS A 119 -16.07 -9.92 26.53
C LYS A 119 -15.72 -10.94 27.59
N SER A 120 -16.45 -12.05 27.63
CA SER A 120 -16.13 -13.17 28.53
C SER A 120 -14.78 -13.81 28.22
N LYS A 121 -14.28 -13.67 26.99
CA LYS A 121 -12.97 -14.17 26.55
C LYS A 121 -11.89 -13.08 26.52
N ILE A 122 -12.27 -11.81 26.44
CA ILE A 122 -11.42 -10.65 26.14
C ILE A 122 -11.91 -9.43 26.90
N ASP A 123 -11.05 -8.81 27.70
CA ASP A 123 -11.35 -7.55 28.37
C ASP A 123 -11.88 -6.48 27.37
N ASN A 124 -12.73 -5.54 27.83
CA ASN A 124 -13.38 -4.52 27.00
C ASN A 124 -12.42 -3.73 26.09
N SER A 125 -11.12 -3.75 26.42
CA SER A 125 -9.98 -3.31 25.62
C SER A 125 -10.08 -3.50 24.10
N ILE A 126 -10.59 -4.64 23.59
CA ILE A 126 -10.70 -4.86 22.13
C ILE A 126 -11.77 -3.99 21.47
N ILE A 127 -12.87 -3.72 22.17
CA ILE A 127 -13.96 -2.89 21.69
C ILE A 127 -13.46 -1.44 21.58
N ASP A 128 -12.79 -0.96 22.62
CA ASP A 128 -12.21 0.38 22.64
C ASP A 128 -11.11 0.51 21.59
N PHE A 129 -10.29 -0.53 21.42
CA PHE A 129 -9.28 -0.57 20.35
C PHE A 129 -9.93 -0.48 18.96
N LEU A 130 -11.01 -1.23 18.70
CA LEU A 130 -11.72 -1.18 17.42
C LEU A 130 -12.37 0.19 17.18
N LYS A 131 -13.04 0.77 18.18
CA LYS A 131 -13.66 2.10 18.07
C LYS A 131 -12.59 3.17 17.79
N GLN A 132 -11.53 3.21 18.59
CA GLN A 132 -10.46 4.21 18.47
C GLN A 132 -9.62 4.05 17.20
N SER A 133 -9.36 2.81 16.76
CA SER A 133 -8.65 2.59 15.50
C SER A 133 -9.51 3.03 14.33
N PHE A 134 -10.80 2.68 14.32
CA PHE A 134 -11.71 3.12 13.28
C PHE A 134 -11.85 4.64 13.24
N GLU A 135 -12.01 5.30 14.40
CA GLU A 135 -12.02 6.75 14.52
C GLU A 135 -10.75 7.39 13.95
N LEU A 136 -9.57 6.89 14.33
CA LEU A 136 -8.30 7.40 13.81
C LEU A 136 -8.21 7.25 12.28
N SER A 137 -8.65 6.11 11.76
CA SER A 137 -8.69 5.86 10.32
C SER A 137 -9.64 6.82 9.61
N VAL A 138 -10.79 7.12 10.20
CA VAL A 138 -11.79 8.06 9.67
C VAL A 138 -11.22 9.46 9.62
N LEU A 139 -10.69 9.93 10.75
CA LEU A 139 -10.05 11.24 10.87
C LEU A 139 -8.93 11.40 9.83
N GLN A 140 -8.01 10.44 9.76
CA GLN A 140 -6.88 10.52 8.84
C GLN A 140 -7.31 10.46 7.37
N THR A 141 -8.33 9.68 7.03
CA THR A 141 -8.83 9.65 5.66
C THR A 141 -9.55 10.96 5.31
N TYR A 142 -10.29 11.54 6.25
CA TYR A 142 -10.96 12.82 6.09
C TYR A 142 -9.96 13.97 5.87
N LEU A 143 -8.94 14.08 6.73
CA LEU A 143 -7.90 15.10 6.62
C LEU A 143 -7.17 15.02 5.27
N ASN A 144 -6.81 13.81 4.85
CA ASN A 144 -6.13 13.58 3.56
C ASN A 144 -7.02 13.86 2.35
N GLU A 145 -8.34 13.60 2.42
CA GLU A 145 -9.27 13.86 1.30
C GLU A 145 -9.56 15.34 1.13
N ASN A 146 -9.55 16.12 2.22
CA ASN A 146 -9.81 17.56 2.20
C ASN A 146 -8.52 18.41 2.22
N GLU A 147 -7.35 17.77 2.24
CA GLU A 147 -6.04 18.43 2.26
C GLU A 147 -5.86 19.45 3.41
N ILE A 148 -6.44 19.13 4.58
CA ILE A 148 -6.38 19.98 5.78
C ILE A 148 -5.49 19.38 6.87
N THR A 149 -4.85 20.23 7.67
CA THR A 149 -4.09 19.79 8.84
C THR A 149 -5.02 19.47 10.01
N TYR A 150 -4.55 18.67 10.97
CA TYR A 150 -5.32 18.40 12.18
C TYR A 150 -5.52 19.65 13.04
N GLU A 151 -4.56 20.58 13.04
CA GLU A 151 -4.68 21.84 13.80
C GLU A 151 -5.78 22.74 13.24
N ASP A 152 -5.88 22.83 11.90
CA ASP A 152 -6.94 23.59 11.24
C ASP A 152 -8.29 22.93 11.45
N PHE A 153 -8.34 21.61 11.32
CA PHE A 153 -9.54 20.84 11.64
C PHE A 153 -9.99 21.08 13.08
N ARG A 154 -9.07 21.05 14.06
CA ARG A 154 -9.36 21.27 15.49
C ARG A 154 -9.99 22.63 15.79
N LYS A 155 -9.77 23.63 14.93
CA LYS A 155 -10.32 24.98 15.07
C LYS A 155 -11.71 25.14 14.44
N SER A 156 -12.18 24.16 13.65
CA SER A 156 -13.53 24.21 13.05
C SER A 156 -14.62 24.09 14.11
N GLU A 157 -15.63 24.96 14.06
CA GLU A 157 -16.79 24.91 14.96
C GLU A 157 -17.70 23.69 14.70
N ASN A 158 -17.57 23.03 13.54
CA ASN A 158 -18.46 21.96 13.09
C ASN A 158 -17.76 20.61 12.88
N MET A 159 -16.57 20.40 13.45
CA MET A 159 -15.78 19.16 13.31
C MET A 159 -16.59 17.87 13.40
N GLU A 160 -17.40 17.72 14.46
CA GLU A 160 -18.15 16.48 14.69
C GLU A 160 -19.18 16.23 13.59
N LYS A 161 -19.88 17.29 13.16
CA LYS A 161 -20.88 17.21 12.09
C LYS A 161 -20.22 16.88 10.75
N GLU A 162 -19.03 17.41 10.48
CA GLU A 162 -18.26 17.10 9.28
C GLU A 162 -17.89 15.61 9.22
N ILE A 163 -17.41 15.04 10.34
CA ILE A 163 -17.08 13.61 10.42
C ILE A 163 -18.31 12.72 10.30
N VAL A 164 -19.41 13.06 10.97
CA VAL A 164 -20.68 12.31 10.85
C VAL A 164 -21.19 12.36 9.41
N HIS A 165 -21.12 13.52 8.75
CA HIS A 165 -21.48 13.67 7.34
C HIS A 165 -20.57 12.83 6.44
N PHE A 166 -19.26 12.84 6.70
CA PHE A 166 -18.30 12.02 5.98
C PHE A 166 -18.64 10.53 6.09
N LEU A 167 -18.89 10.03 7.30
CA LEU A 167 -19.31 8.65 7.54
C LEU A 167 -20.62 8.31 6.81
N LEU A 168 -21.62 9.20 6.90
CA LEU A 168 -22.89 9.05 6.19
C LEU A 168 -22.67 8.83 4.69
N GLU A 169 -21.85 9.67 4.06
CA GLU A 169 -21.59 9.58 2.63
C GLU A 169 -20.87 8.28 2.24
N LYS A 170 -19.96 7.75 3.07
CA LYS A 170 -19.24 6.51 2.75
C LYS A 170 -20.05 5.24 3.05
N PHE A 171 -20.85 5.21 4.11
CA PHE A 171 -21.57 4.00 4.54
C PHE A 171 -23.03 3.96 4.05
N TYR A 172 -23.66 5.12 3.86
CA TYR A 172 -25.03 5.26 3.40
C TYR A 172 -25.13 6.24 2.21
N PRO A 173 -24.45 5.94 1.08
CA PRO A 173 -24.50 6.80 -0.10
C PRO A 173 -25.90 6.85 -0.69
N LEU A 174 -26.38 8.03 -1.05
CA LEU A 174 -27.60 8.19 -1.85
C LEU A 174 -27.27 7.94 -3.32
N ASN A 175 -28.08 7.14 -4.00
CA ASN A 175 -27.86 6.79 -5.42
C ASN A 175 -29.12 7.16 -6.22
N ASP A 176 -29.34 8.46 -6.42
CA ASP A 176 -30.57 9.03 -6.99
C ASP A 176 -30.72 8.82 -8.52
N LYS A 177 -29.89 7.98 -9.14
CA LYS A 177 -29.83 7.86 -10.61
C LYS A 177 -30.93 6.99 -11.25
N ARG A 178 -31.96 6.57 -10.52
CA ARG A 178 -33.04 5.74 -11.08
C ARG A 178 -34.25 6.61 -11.38
N LYS A 179 -34.49 6.87 -12.67
CA LYS A 179 -35.61 7.70 -13.16
C LYS A 179 -36.95 6.95 -13.22
N ASP A 180 -36.94 5.63 -13.16
CA ASP A 180 -38.14 4.79 -13.18
C ASP A 180 -38.15 3.87 -11.94
N LEU A 181 -38.69 4.37 -10.82
CA LEU A 181 -38.85 3.61 -9.58
C LEU A 181 -40.32 3.21 -9.43
N ASN A 182 -40.58 1.93 -9.13
CA ASN A 182 -41.92 1.48 -8.76
C ASN A 182 -42.27 1.94 -7.34
N GLU A 183 -43.53 1.77 -6.91
CA GLU A 183 -44.00 2.20 -5.58
C GLU A 183 -43.22 1.55 -4.42
N GLU A 184 -42.80 0.29 -4.58
CA GLU A 184 -42.02 -0.42 -3.58
C GLU A 184 -40.59 0.14 -3.46
N ASP A 185 -39.98 0.51 -4.59
CA ASP A 185 -38.68 1.17 -4.63
C ASP A 185 -38.76 2.60 -4.07
N LEU A 186 -39.86 3.31 -4.27
CA LEU A 186 -40.12 4.62 -3.65
C LEU A 186 -40.22 4.52 -2.13
N LYS A 187 -40.93 3.50 -1.62
CA LYS A 187 -41.01 3.22 -0.17
C LYS A 187 -39.66 2.85 0.43
N ARG A 188 -38.86 2.03 -0.26
CA ARG A 188 -37.49 1.72 0.15
C ARG A 188 -36.60 2.97 0.17
N LEU A 189 -36.79 3.87 -0.79
CA LEU A 189 -36.06 5.14 -0.84
C LEU A 189 -36.43 6.07 0.32
N SER A 190 -37.72 6.14 0.70
CA SER A 190 -38.16 6.96 1.83
C SER A 190 -37.62 6.43 3.17
N GLU A 191 -37.73 5.11 3.42
CA GLU A 191 -37.13 4.47 4.60
C GLU A 191 -35.61 4.71 4.67
N TYR A 192 -34.94 4.65 3.52
CA TYR A 192 -33.49 4.93 3.45
C TYR A 192 -33.16 6.40 3.73
N LYS A 193 -33.99 7.35 3.26
CA LYS A 193 -33.83 8.78 3.57
C LYS A 193 -34.04 9.07 5.05
N GLU A 194 -35.02 8.43 5.70
CA GLU A 194 -35.23 8.53 7.14
C GLU A 194 -34.02 8.01 7.92
N LEU A 195 -33.50 6.84 7.56
CA LEU A 195 -32.27 6.29 8.18
C LEU A 195 -31.08 7.24 8.02
N ARG A 196 -30.93 7.88 6.86
CA ARG A 196 -29.87 8.89 6.66
C ARG A 196 -30.08 10.14 7.52
N ASN A 197 -31.32 10.57 7.72
CA ASN A 197 -31.63 11.73 8.55
C ASN A 197 -31.39 11.43 10.04
N ASP A 198 -31.77 10.24 10.51
CA ASP A 198 -31.41 9.76 11.85
C ASP A 198 -29.89 9.74 12.05
N PHE A 199 -29.15 9.16 11.08
CA PHE A 199 -27.70 9.08 11.17
C PHE A 199 -27.01 10.45 11.24
N LYS A 200 -27.55 11.50 10.59
CA LYS A 200 -27.01 12.87 10.65
C LYS A 200 -27.10 13.49 12.05
N GLN A 201 -28.04 13.04 12.87
CA GLN A 201 -28.26 13.57 14.22
C GLN A 201 -27.39 12.89 15.28
N LYS A 202 -26.66 11.83 14.91
CA LYS A 202 -25.80 11.08 15.83
C LYS A 202 -24.53 11.86 16.18
N SER A 203 -24.01 11.60 17.38
CA SER A 203 -22.63 11.95 17.73
C SER A 203 -21.65 11.12 16.87
N VAL A 204 -20.38 11.54 16.81
CA VAL A 204 -19.32 10.76 16.13
C VAL A 204 -19.21 9.36 16.74
N GLU A 205 -19.30 9.26 18.07
CA GLU A 205 -19.21 7.99 18.78
C GLU A 205 -20.37 7.06 18.43
N ASP A 206 -21.61 7.57 18.45
CA ASP A 206 -22.80 6.79 18.10
C ASP A 206 -22.83 6.40 16.62
N ALA A 207 -22.32 7.27 15.74
CA ALA A 207 -22.17 7.00 14.32
C ALA A 207 -21.20 5.82 14.10
N ILE A 208 -20.02 5.86 14.74
CA ILE A 208 -19.03 4.78 14.71
C ILE A 208 -19.61 3.49 15.30
N GLU A 209 -20.28 3.59 16.45
CA GLU A 209 -20.91 2.45 17.12
C GLU A 209 -21.94 1.76 16.22
N SER A 210 -22.79 2.54 15.54
CA SER A 210 -23.79 2.01 14.61
C SER A 210 -23.22 1.39 13.33
N ILE A 211 -21.99 1.74 12.96
CA ILE A 211 -21.26 1.13 11.83
C ILE A 211 -20.59 -0.18 12.28
N LEU A 212 -19.94 -0.16 13.44
CA LEU A 212 -19.11 -1.28 13.91
C LEU A 212 -19.93 -2.40 14.57
N PHE A 213 -21.12 -2.12 15.06
CA PHE A 213 -21.88 -3.10 15.82
C PHE A 213 -23.33 -3.23 15.35
N ILE A 214 -23.87 -4.44 15.50
CA ILE A 214 -25.28 -4.75 15.24
C ILE A 214 -25.94 -5.02 16.59
N ASN A 215 -26.97 -4.26 16.92
CA ASN A 215 -27.83 -4.51 18.09
C ASN A 215 -29.03 -5.36 17.68
N VAL A 216 -29.18 -6.50 18.32
CA VAL A 216 -30.29 -7.44 18.13
C VAL A 216 -31.13 -7.45 19.39
N ASN A 217 -32.32 -6.86 19.33
CA ASN A 217 -33.18 -6.73 20.51
C ASN A 217 -33.92 -8.05 20.83
N GLU A 218 -34.28 -8.80 19.80
CA GLU A 218 -35.04 -10.05 19.90
C GLU A 218 -34.40 -11.10 19.01
N THR A 219 -34.48 -12.37 19.43
CA THR A 219 -33.93 -13.49 18.66
C THR A 219 -34.52 -13.53 17.25
N ILE A 220 -33.65 -13.59 16.25
CA ILE A 220 -34.04 -13.60 14.84
C ILE A 220 -33.93 -15.01 14.30
N GLU A 221 -35.02 -15.54 13.76
CA GLU A 221 -34.98 -16.80 13.01
C GLU A 221 -34.41 -16.56 11.61
N TRP A 222 -33.26 -17.16 11.30
CA TRP A 222 -32.70 -17.10 9.96
C TRP A 222 -33.34 -18.15 9.06
N LYS A 223 -34.06 -17.71 8.03
CA LYS A 223 -34.79 -18.58 7.09
C LYS A 223 -34.21 -18.50 5.69
N LEU A 224 -34.00 -19.65 5.06
CA LEU A 224 -33.75 -19.75 3.61
C LEU A 224 -35.09 -19.72 2.86
N PHE A 225 -35.14 -18.89 1.81
CA PHE A 225 -36.34 -18.67 0.98
C PHE A 225 -37.58 -18.28 1.79
N GLU A 226 -37.38 -17.65 2.96
CA GLU A 226 -38.45 -17.28 3.92
C GLU A 226 -39.24 -18.47 4.50
N ILE A 227 -38.87 -19.71 4.16
CA ILE A 227 -39.63 -20.93 4.47
C ILE A 227 -38.85 -21.81 5.45
N TYR A 228 -37.57 -22.05 5.19
CA TYR A 228 -36.79 -23.06 5.93
C TYR A 228 -35.90 -22.42 6.99
N LYS A 229 -36.25 -22.60 8.26
CA LYS A 229 -35.39 -22.19 9.38
C LYS A 229 -34.06 -22.94 9.34
N VAL A 230 -32.96 -22.21 9.41
CA VAL A 230 -31.60 -22.79 9.40
C VAL A 230 -30.96 -22.70 10.77
N PHE A 231 -30.98 -21.51 11.39
CA PHE A 231 -30.43 -21.25 12.73
C PHE A 231 -31.08 -19.99 13.33
N ASP A 232 -30.84 -19.75 14.60
CA ASP A 232 -31.28 -18.56 15.32
C ASP A 232 -30.11 -17.61 15.59
N ILE A 233 -30.35 -16.32 15.52
CA ILE A 233 -29.42 -15.27 15.96
C ILE A 233 -29.95 -14.73 17.29
N THR A 234 -29.24 -14.98 18.38
CA THR A 234 -29.72 -14.62 19.72
C THR A 234 -29.73 -13.09 19.94
N SER A 235 -30.53 -12.60 20.87
CA SER A 235 -30.51 -11.18 21.25
C SER A 235 -29.16 -10.78 21.84
N GLY A 236 -28.66 -9.60 21.49
CA GLY A 236 -27.41 -9.01 22.00
C GLY A 236 -26.71 -8.13 20.97
N LYS A 237 -25.47 -7.75 21.28
CA LYS A 237 -24.65 -6.87 20.43
C LYS A 237 -23.56 -7.68 19.72
N TYR A 238 -23.41 -7.50 18.41
CA TYR A 238 -22.51 -8.27 17.55
C TYR A 238 -21.53 -7.37 16.80
N LEU A 239 -20.40 -7.93 16.37
CA LEU A 239 -19.56 -7.29 15.36
C LEU A 239 -20.31 -7.22 14.02
N SER A 240 -20.31 -6.04 13.41
CA SER A 240 -20.87 -5.86 12.06
C SER A 240 -19.95 -6.44 10.99
N PHE A 241 -20.46 -6.50 9.76
CA PHE A 241 -19.66 -6.85 8.59
C PHE A 241 -18.46 -5.89 8.45
N GLU A 242 -18.68 -4.58 8.62
CA GLU A 242 -17.65 -3.56 8.62
C GLU A 242 -16.59 -3.80 9.68
N ALA A 243 -16.98 -4.07 10.92
CA ALA A 243 -16.01 -4.30 11.99
C ALA A 243 -15.16 -5.54 11.71
N CYS A 244 -15.78 -6.64 11.25
CA CYS A 244 -15.05 -7.83 10.84
C CYS A 244 -14.06 -7.53 9.72
N LEU A 245 -14.52 -6.88 8.63
CA LEU A 245 -13.66 -6.55 7.51
C LEU A 245 -12.51 -5.61 7.91
N PHE A 246 -12.79 -4.60 8.73
CA PHE A 246 -11.80 -3.64 9.22
C PHE A 246 -10.73 -4.31 10.10
N LEU A 247 -11.15 -5.23 10.98
CA LEU A 247 -10.22 -6.00 11.80
C LEU A 247 -9.32 -6.90 10.95
N LEU A 248 -9.90 -7.61 9.96
CA LEU A 248 -9.12 -8.46 9.07
C LEU A 248 -8.05 -7.66 8.30
N THR A 249 -8.37 -6.46 7.83
CA THR A 249 -7.47 -5.67 6.99
C THR A 249 -6.30 -5.04 7.75
N MET A 250 -6.37 -4.93 9.07
CA MET A 250 -5.21 -4.62 9.93
C MET A 250 -4.13 -5.71 9.85
N PHE A 251 -4.52 -6.94 9.54
CA PHE A 251 -3.60 -8.08 9.43
C PHE A 251 -3.23 -8.42 7.97
N LEU A 252 -3.38 -7.46 7.06
CA LEU A 252 -2.96 -7.61 5.66
C LEU A 252 -1.81 -6.66 5.32
N TYR A 253 -0.98 -7.08 4.36
CA TYR A 253 -0.09 -6.13 3.71
C TYR A 253 -0.88 -5.19 2.79
N LYS A 254 -0.40 -3.97 2.60
CA LYS A 254 -1.09 -2.92 1.81
C LYS A 254 -1.39 -3.37 0.38
N GLY A 255 -0.49 -4.12 -0.26
CA GLY A 255 -0.70 -4.69 -1.59
C GLY A 255 -1.86 -5.70 -1.61
N GLU A 256 -1.91 -6.58 -0.62
CA GLU A 256 -2.96 -7.60 -0.44
C GLU A 256 -4.32 -6.94 -0.19
N ALA A 257 -4.37 -6.00 0.76
CA ALA A 257 -5.57 -5.25 1.09
C ALA A 257 -6.12 -4.50 -0.14
N ASN A 258 -5.27 -3.79 -0.88
CA ASN A 258 -5.67 -3.07 -2.08
C ASN A 258 -6.23 -3.99 -3.17
N GLN A 259 -5.66 -5.18 -3.33
CA GLN A 259 -6.11 -6.16 -4.32
C GLN A 259 -7.43 -6.81 -3.91
N LEU A 260 -7.51 -7.31 -2.67
CA LEU A 260 -8.63 -8.13 -2.22
C LEU A 260 -9.88 -7.29 -1.89
N ILE A 261 -9.72 -6.16 -1.19
CA ILE A 261 -10.86 -5.29 -0.82
C ILE A 261 -11.57 -4.78 -2.07
N SER A 262 -10.83 -4.52 -3.16
CA SER A 262 -11.40 -4.04 -4.42
C SER A 262 -12.40 -5.01 -5.08
N LYS A 263 -12.41 -6.28 -4.67
CA LYS A 263 -13.33 -7.30 -5.16
C LYS A 263 -14.67 -7.32 -4.40
N ILE A 264 -14.78 -6.59 -3.29
CA ILE A 264 -16.02 -6.48 -2.52
C ILE A 264 -16.93 -5.43 -3.18
N LYS A 265 -18.21 -5.76 -3.36
CA LYS A 265 -19.21 -4.80 -3.87
C LYS A 265 -19.27 -3.59 -2.93
N GLY A 266 -19.25 -2.38 -3.49
CA GLY A 266 -19.16 -1.14 -2.72
C GLY A 266 -17.73 -0.69 -2.38
N PHE A 267 -16.71 -1.46 -2.77
CA PHE A 267 -15.28 -1.13 -2.60
C PHE A 267 -14.48 -1.20 -3.92
N LYS A 268 -15.18 -1.33 -5.06
CA LYS A 268 -14.57 -1.47 -6.38
C LYS A 268 -13.62 -0.31 -6.71
N ARG A 269 -12.59 -0.59 -7.52
CA ARG A 269 -11.75 0.44 -8.15
C ARG A 269 -12.61 1.22 -9.13
N SER A 270 -13.09 2.38 -8.71
CA SER A 270 -13.57 3.44 -9.58
C SER A 270 -12.69 4.66 -9.39
N ASP A 271 -12.53 5.48 -10.43
CA ASP A 271 -11.86 6.78 -10.35
C ASP A 271 -12.65 7.80 -9.51
N ASP A 272 -13.88 7.45 -9.13
CA ASP A 272 -14.71 8.25 -8.24
C ASP A 272 -14.11 8.28 -6.81
N ASN A 273 -13.70 9.49 -6.39
CA ASN A 273 -13.04 9.76 -5.10
C ASN A 273 -13.81 9.16 -3.92
N LYS A 274 -15.15 9.11 -3.99
CA LYS A 274 -16.01 8.60 -2.92
C LYS A 274 -15.68 7.15 -2.52
N TYR A 275 -15.52 6.26 -3.50
CA TYR A 275 -15.23 4.84 -3.26
C TYR A 275 -13.76 4.59 -2.90
N ARG A 276 -12.85 5.43 -3.42
CA ARG A 276 -11.43 5.39 -3.06
C ARG A 276 -11.25 5.65 -1.57
N SER A 277 -11.96 6.64 -1.01
CA SER A 277 -11.87 6.96 0.41
C SER A 277 -12.41 5.87 1.31
N LYS A 278 -13.55 5.24 0.95
CA LYS A 278 -14.06 4.11 1.73
C LYS A 278 -13.05 2.98 1.78
N ARG A 279 -12.37 2.66 0.67
CA ARG A 279 -11.29 1.66 0.67
C ARG A 279 -10.06 2.12 1.47
N ASN A 280 -9.75 3.42 1.45
CA ASN A 280 -8.64 3.98 2.22
C ASN A 280 -8.87 3.80 3.72
N LEU A 281 -10.12 3.97 4.21
CA LEU A 281 -10.48 3.66 5.60
C LEU A 281 -10.07 2.23 5.97
N PHE A 282 -10.53 1.24 5.19
CA PHE A 282 -10.29 -0.16 5.53
C PHE A 282 -8.83 -0.58 5.35
N SER A 283 -8.10 0.04 4.43
CA SER A 283 -6.70 -0.29 4.21
C SER A 283 -5.72 0.60 5.00
N PHE A 284 -6.22 1.52 5.83
CA PHE A 284 -5.40 2.53 6.51
C PHE A 284 -4.29 1.87 7.35
N PHE A 285 -4.67 0.87 8.13
CA PHE A 285 -3.77 0.07 8.97
C PHE A 285 -3.13 -1.13 8.27
N SER A 286 -3.29 -1.30 6.96
CA SER A 286 -2.61 -2.39 6.27
C SER A 286 -1.12 -2.10 6.11
N LYS A 287 -0.27 -2.99 6.63
CA LYS A 287 1.18 -2.78 6.71
C LYS A 287 1.83 -2.71 5.32
N LYS A 288 2.69 -1.72 5.07
CA LYS A 288 3.57 -1.76 3.89
C LYS A 288 4.62 -2.86 4.08
N PHE A 289 4.80 -3.68 3.05
CA PHE A 289 5.82 -4.72 3.05
C PHE A 289 7.20 -4.09 3.25
N SER A 290 7.97 -4.57 4.23
CA SER A 290 9.31 -4.08 4.51
C SER A 290 10.34 -5.21 4.48
N ARG A 291 11.63 -4.86 4.38
CA ARG A 291 12.73 -5.84 4.38
C ARG A 291 12.74 -6.76 5.61
N GLN A 292 12.15 -6.31 6.72
CA GLN A 292 12.04 -7.07 7.96
C GLN A 292 10.93 -8.14 7.93
N ASP A 293 10.08 -8.13 6.89
CA ASP A 293 9.02 -9.12 6.70
C ASP A 293 9.44 -10.31 5.83
N ILE A 294 10.60 -10.23 5.17
CA ILE A 294 11.12 -11.28 4.30
C ILE A 294 11.67 -12.40 5.18
N ASP A 295 11.23 -13.64 4.94
CA ASP A 295 11.80 -14.80 5.60
C ASP A 295 13.30 -14.88 5.32
N SER A 296 14.10 -15.26 6.32
CA SER A 296 15.57 -15.28 6.21
C SER A 296 16.07 -16.08 5.01
N GLY A 297 15.32 -17.08 4.54
CA GLY A 297 15.61 -17.86 3.33
C GLY A 297 15.41 -17.10 2.01
N GLU A 298 14.47 -16.15 1.92
CA GLU A 298 14.20 -15.37 0.71
C GLU A 298 15.04 -14.09 0.61
N ASN A 299 15.67 -13.67 1.72
CA ASN A 299 16.53 -12.49 1.76
C ASN A 299 17.69 -12.55 0.75
N HIS A 300 18.17 -13.75 0.41
CA HIS A 300 19.23 -13.92 -0.57
C HIS A 300 18.77 -13.54 -1.98
N LEU A 301 17.54 -13.92 -2.37
CA LEU A 301 16.96 -13.57 -3.66
C LEU A 301 16.66 -12.08 -3.76
N VAL A 302 16.21 -11.47 -2.67
CA VAL A 302 15.96 -10.02 -2.65
C VAL A 302 17.26 -9.23 -2.69
N LYS A 303 18.30 -9.64 -1.96
CA LYS A 303 19.64 -9.03 -2.07
C LYS A 303 20.22 -9.18 -3.47
N PHE A 304 20.06 -10.36 -4.08
CA PHE A 304 20.50 -10.60 -5.44
C PHE A 304 19.78 -9.68 -6.45
N ARG A 305 18.45 -9.59 -6.35
CA ARG A 305 17.66 -8.67 -7.18
C ARG A 305 18.08 -7.21 -6.98
N ASP A 306 18.23 -6.76 -5.73
CA ASP A 306 18.61 -5.39 -5.41
C ASP A 306 20.02 -5.06 -5.95
N LEU A 307 20.96 -6.02 -5.91
CA LEU A 307 22.28 -5.89 -6.53
C LEU A 307 22.19 -5.77 -8.06
N VAL A 308 21.42 -6.63 -8.71
CA VAL A 308 21.22 -6.58 -10.17
C VAL A 308 20.55 -5.26 -10.57
N GLN A 309 19.53 -4.82 -9.83
CA GLN A 309 18.88 -3.53 -10.07
C GLN A 309 19.86 -2.38 -9.88
N TYR A 310 20.67 -2.39 -8.84
CA TYR A 310 21.69 -1.36 -8.62
C TYR A 310 22.72 -1.31 -9.76
N LEU A 311 23.22 -2.48 -10.19
CA LEU A 311 24.18 -2.59 -11.30
C LEU A 311 23.59 -2.19 -12.65
N ASN A 312 22.27 -2.27 -12.81
CA ASN A 312 21.56 -1.82 -14.01
C ASN A 312 21.37 -0.30 -14.08
N HIS A 313 21.69 0.45 -13.02
CA HIS A 313 21.68 1.92 -13.05
C HIS A 313 23.11 2.44 -13.18
N TYR A 314 23.30 3.51 -13.94
CA TYR A 314 24.57 4.23 -13.94
C TYR A 314 24.83 4.84 -12.55
N PRO A 315 26.10 4.95 -12.11
CA PRO A 315 26.46 5.70 -10.92
C PRO A 315 25.80 7.07 -10.92
N SER A 316 25.20 7.49 -9.81
CA SER A 316 24.45 8.74 -9.72
C SER A 316 25.26 9.99 -10.08
N ILE A 317 26.59 9.90 -9.98
CA ILE A 317 27.54 10.94 -10.41
C ILE A 317 27.46 11.17 -11.93
N TRP A 318 27.13 10.14 -12.71
CA TRP A 318 27.08 10.18 -14.18
C TRP A 318 25.74 10.71 -14.71
N ASN A 319 24.70 10.78 -13.88
CA ASN A 319 23.39 11.26 -14.32
C ASN A 319 23.46 12.69 -14.87
N LYS A 320 24.32 13.54 -14.31
CA LYS A 320 24.55 14.91 -14.79
C LYS A 320 25.20 14.98 -16.18
N ASP A 321 26.03 13.99 -16.53
CA ASP A 321 26.73 13.92 -17.82
C ASP A 321 25.91 13.17 -18.88
N LEU A 322 24.93 12.37 -18.46
CA LEU A 322 24.01 11.60 -19.31
C LEU A 322 22.71 12.36 -19.64
N GLU A 323 22.42 13.44 -18.91
CA GLU A 323 21.34 14.38 -19.25
C GLU A 323 21.67 15.05 -20.60
N LEU A 324 20.78 14.85 -21.58
CA LEU A 324 20.92 15.28 -22.99
C LEU A 324 21.19 16.77 -23.20
N GLU A 325 20.99 17.59 -22.16
CA GLU A 325 21.17 19.05 -22.18
C GLU A 325 22.45 19.51 -21.43
N SER A 326 23.24 18.59 -20.90
CA SER A 326 24.49 18.95 -20.23
C SER A 326 25.54 19.38 -21.27
N GLY A 327 25.86 20.68 -21.29
CA GLY A 327 26.89 21.27 -22.15
C GLY A 327 28.33 20.83 -21.82
N ASN A 328 28.53 19.68 -21.16
CA ASN A 328 29.83 19.20 -20.74
C ASN A 328 30.26 17.95 -21.54
N ILE A 329 30.74 18.23 -22.76
CA ILE A 329 31.14 17.27 -23.80
C ILE A 329 32.32 16.35 -23.38
N ILE A 330 33.02 16.68 -22.29
CA ILE A 330 34.30 16.04 -21.89
C ILE A 330 34.15 14.52 -21.63
N MET A 331 33.05 14.08 -21.01
CA MET A 331 32.84 12.67 -20.69
C MET A 331 32.49 11.85 -21.95
N THR A 332 31.67 12.44 -22.82
CA THR A 332 31.31 11.88 -24.14
C THR A 332 32.53 11.75 -25.04
N GLU A 333 33.44 12.73 -25.05
CA GLU A 333 34.71 12.68 -25.80
C GLU A 333 35.62 11.56 -25.29
N LYS A 334 35.88 11.50 -23.98
CA LYS A 334 36.74 10.45 -23.39
C LYS A 334 36.19 9.05 -23.62
N LEU A 335 34.87 8.87 -23.54
CA LEU A 335 34.24 7.59 -23.82
C LEU A 335 34.34 7.23 -25.31
N LYS A 336 34.07 8.19 -26.21
CA LYS A 336 34.26 8.01 -27.66
C LYS A 336 35.71 7.63 -27.99
N GLU A 337 36.68 8.37 -27.48
CA GLU A 337 38.11 8.07 -27.68
C GLU A 337 38.46 6.66 -27.19
N LYS A 338 37.93 6.25 -26.03
CA LYS A 338 38.20 4.93 -25.48
C LYS A 338 37.56 3.83 -26.33
N ILE A 339 36.32 4.01 -26.79
CA ILE A 339 35.64 3.06 -27.67
C ILE A 339 36.39 2.95 -29.01
N ILE A 340 36.78 4.07 -29.60
CA ILE A 340 37.56 4.09 -30.85
C ILE A 340 38.89 3.35 -30.67
N LYS A 341 39.63 3.62 -29.59
CA LYS A 341 40.88 2.90 -29.28
C LYS A 341 40.65 1.39 -29.10
N MET A 342 39.58 1.00 -28.41
CA MET A 342 39.24 -0.41 -28.24
C MET A 342 38.94 -1.09 -29.58
N GLU A 343 38.24 -0.40 -30.48
CA GLU A 343 37.90 -0.93 -31.80
C GLU A 343 39.14 -1.07 -32.70
N ILE A 344 40.04 -0.08 -32.68
CA ILE A 344 41.34 -0.16 -33.39
C ILE A 344 42.16 -1.32 -32.85
N ASN A 345 42.27 -1.47 -31.53
CA ASN A 345 42.98 -2.57 -30.90
C ASN A 345 42.36 -3.94 -31.21
N ARG A 346 41.05 -4.00 -31.43
CA ARG A 346 40.36 -5.24 -31.84
C ARG A 346 40.67 -5.60 -33.30
N CYS A 347 40.69 -4.62 -34.19
CA CYS A 347 40.95 -4.83 -35.61
C CYS A 347 42.45 -5.02 -35.91
N PHE A 348 43.34 -4.47 -35.09
CA PHE A 348 44.79 -4.51 -35.24
C PHE A 348 45.48 -4.94 -33.93
N PRO A 349 45.25 -6.19 -33.48
CA PRO A 349 45.73 -6.65 -32.16
C PRO A 349 47.26 -6.69 -32.04
N ASP A 350 47.97 -6.87 -33.14
CA ASP A 350 49.44 -6.96 -33.15
C ASP A 350 50.11 -5.58 -32.99
N LEU A 351 49.35 -4.49 -33.13
CA LEU A 351 49.85 -3.10 -33.09
C LEU A 351 49.36 -2.31 -31.87
N ILE A 352 48.79 -2.98 -30.86
CA ILE A 352 48.26 -2.35 -29.65
C ILE A 352 49.32 -1.52 -28.91
N SER A 353 50.59 -1.94 -28.94
CA SER A 353 51.69 -1.24 -28.29
C SER A 353 52.26 -0.07 -29.10
N ASP A 354 51.85 0.07 -30.37
CA ASP A 354 52.32 1.13 -31.26
C ASP A 354 51.41 2.37 -31.13
N ASN A 355 51.87 3.32 -30.32
CA ASN A 355 51.16 4.58 -30.10
C ASN A 355 51.06 5.42 -31.37
N ASP A 356 52.06 5.35 -32.25
CA ASP A 356 52.11 6.14 -33.48
C ASP A 356 51.06 5.61 -34.49
N PHE A 357 50.96 4.28 -34.61
CA PHE A 357 49.88 3.63 -35.38
C PHE A 357 48.50 3.96 -34.82
N THR A 358 48.32 3.89 -33.49
CA THR A 358 47.02 4.16 -32.86
C THR A 358 46.55 5.59 -33.16
N GLN A 359 47.43 6.58 -33.06
CA GLN A 359 47.10 7.98 -33.39
C GLN A 359 46.74 8.14 -34.87
N PHE A 360 47.54 7.52 -35.76
CA PHE A 360 47.28 7.52 -37.19
C PHE A 360 45.90 6.90 -37.52
N ALA A 361 45.58 5.73 -36.96
CA ALA A 361 44.35 5.01 -37.24
C ALA A 361 43.10 5.73 -36.69
N ILE A 362 43.18 6.36 -35.51
CA ILE A 362 42.09 7.19 -34.95
C ILE A 362 41.77 8.33 -35.93
N HIS A 363 42.79 9.08 -36.34
CA HIS A 363 42.59 10.21 -37.24
C HIS A 363 42.10 9.76 -38.63
N TYR A 364 42.67 8.69 -39.19
CA TYR A 364 42.35 8.24 -40.54
C TYR A 364 40.96 7.59 -40.67
N LEU A 365 40.58 6.70 -39.75
CA LEU A 365 39.35 5.92 -39.89
C LEU A 365 38.12 6.64 -39.36
N PHE A 366 38.27 7.47 -38.32
CA PHE A 366 37.12 8.01 -37.57
C PHE A 366 36.92 9.52 -37.71
N ASN A 367 37.93 10.32 -38.07
CA ASN A 367 37.83 11.79 -38.18
C ASN A 367 37.75 12.28 -39.65
N ASN A 368 37.32 11.43 -40.58
CA ASN A 368 37.59 11.58 -42.01
C ASN A 368 36.95 12.81 -42.70
N LYS A 369 37.80 13.72 -43.21
CA LYS A 369 37.93 14.13 -44.63
C LYS A 369 39.03 15.20 -44.74
N GLU A 370 39.96 15.03 -45.68
CA GLU A 370 41.12 15.91 -45.99
C GLU A 370 42.46 15.64 -45.27
N ILE A 371 42.79 14.36 -44.99
CA ILE A 371 44.09 13.93 -44.40
C ILE A 371 45.31 14.11 -45.34
N LEU A 372 45.21 14.98 -46.35
CA LEU A 372 46.38 15.48 -47.05
C LEU A 372 46.31 17.01 -47.25
N GLU A 373 45.67 17.75 -46.35
CA GLU A 373 45.99 19.18 -46.23
C GLU A 373 47.48 19.33 -45.87
N LYS A 374 48.12 20.29 -46.55
CA LYS A 374 49.58 20.37 -46.76
C LYS A 374 50.44 20.35 -45.49
N ASP A 375 49.87 20.72 -44.35
CA ASP A 375 50.64 21.10 -43.17
C ASP A 375 51.12 19.91 -42.33
N ASN A 376 50.38 18.78 -42.32
CA ASN A 376 50.75 17.59 -41.54
C ASN A 376 51.21 16.39 -42.40
N LYS A 377 51.21 16.54 -43.73
CA LYS A 377 51.52 15.47 -44.67
C LYS A 377 52.93 14.91 -44.50
N SER A 378 53.92 15.75 -44.22
CA SER A 378 55.31 15.32 -44.00
C SER A 378 55.46 14.47 -42.75
N LEU A 379 54.80 14.83 -41.65
CA LEU A 379 54.86 14.11 -40.38
C LEU A 379 54.29 12.69 -40.51
N TYR A 380 53.14 12.56 -41.18
CA TYR A 380 52.52 11.25 -41.38
C TYR A 380 53.27 10.39 -42.41
N ILE A 381 53.85 10.99 -43.46
CA ILE A 381 54.75 10.28 -44.38
C ILE A 381 55.98 9.77 -43.62
N ASP A 382 56.57 10.56 -42.73
CA ASP A 382 57.70 10.14 -41.90
C ASP A 382 57.35 8.96 -40.99
N ILE A 383 56.16 8.94 -40.38
CA ILE A 383 55.70 7.82 -39.54
C ILE A 383 55.47 6.57 -40.38
N ILE A 384 54.81 6.71 -41.54
CA ILE A 384 54.60 5.64 -42.51
C ILE A 384 55.95 5.09 -43.00
N ASP A 385 56.93 5.95 -43.23
CA ASP A 385 58.20 5.55 -43.82
C ASP A 385 59.19 4.93 -42.83
N LYS A 386 59.05 5.24 -41.54
CA LYS A 386 59.88 4.69 -40.46
C LYS A 386 59.42 3.32 -39.97
N ASN A 387 58.19 2.92 -40.27
CA ASN A 387 57.63 1.65 -39.80
C ASN A 387 57.03 0.85 -40.98
N ASP A 388 57.74 -0.21 -41.38
CA ASP A 388 57.36 -1.06 -42.52
C ASP A 388 55.99 -1.75 -42.36
N GLU A 389 55.54 -2.01 -41.15
CA GLU A 389 54.20 -2.58 -40.90
C GLU A 389 53.10 -1.54 -41.07
N ILE A 390 53.31 -0.33 -40.53
CA ILE A 390 52.41 0.81 -40.76
C ILE A 390 52.35 1.14 -42.25
N ARG A 391 53.49 1.09 -42.96
CA ARG A 391 53.56 1.28 -44.41
C ARG A 391 52.70 0.27 -45.16
N LYS A 392 52.82 -1.02 -44.84
CA LYS A 392 52.01 -2.09 -45.46
C LYS A 392 50.53 -1.87 -45.21
N ILE A 393 50.13 -1.54 -43.98
CA ILE A 393 48.73 -1.32 -43.60
C ILE A 393 48.17 -0.07 -44.26
N TYR A 394 48.93 1.04 -44.31
CA TYR A 394 48.55 2.26 -45.03
C TYR A 394 48.22 1.97 -46.49
N TYR A 395 49.07 1.20 -47.20
CA TYR A 395 48.81 0.85 -48.60
C TYR A 395 47.73 -0.23 -48.77
N LEU A 396 47.47 -1.08 -47.77
CA LEU A 396 46.33 -2.01 -47.78
C LEU A 396 45.00 -1.28 -47.63
N ILE A 397 44.95 -0.30 -46.73
CA ILE A 397 43.77 0.56 -46.50
C ILE A 397 43.55 1.52 -47.68
N LYS A 398 44.61 2.17 -48.20
CA LYS A 398 44.53 3.12 -49.32
C LYS A 398 44.09 2.49 -50.65
N ASN A 399 44.38 1.21 -50.85
CA ASN A 399 44.02 0.48 -52.07
C ASN A 399 42.66 -0.24 -51.95
N ASP A 400 41.82 0.13 -50.97
CA ASP A 400 40.50 -0.46 -50.67
C ASP A 400 40.51 -2.00 -50.58
N LYS A 401 41.61 -2.61 -50.12
CA LYS A 401 41.72 -4.07 -49.99
C LYS A 401 41.19 -4.60 -48.65
N ILE A 402 40.73 -3.71 -47.78
CA ILE A 402 40.07 -4.04 -46.52
C ILE A 402 38.69 -3.39 -46.56
N ASN A 403 37.66 -4.17 -46.92
CA ASN A 403 36.29 -3.79 -46.62
C ASN A 403 36.11 -4.01 -45.11
N LEU A 404 35.96 -2.91 -44.35
CA LEU A 404 35.53 -2.93 -42.95
C LEU A 404 34.06 -3.33 -42.84
#